data_AF-A0A9E5IZI5-F1
#
_entry.id   AF-A0A9E5IZI5-F1
#
_cell.length_a   1.000
_cell.length_b   1.000
_cell.length_c   1.000
_cell.angle_alpha   90.00
_cell.angle_beta   90.00
_cell.angle_gamma   90.00
#
_symmetry.space_group_name_H-M   'P 1'
#
loop_
_entity.id
_entity.type
_entity.pdbx_description
1 polymer ?
#
loop_
_entity_poly.entity_id
_entity_poly.type
_entity_poly.pdbx_seq_one_letter_code
_entity_poly.pdbx_strand_id
1 'polypeptide(L)'
;MNRYPDVDTIAGLFSPDENALNLVHFFSGRPGTLFEDMLLADEIGGAHCHGFQLNIAWPDPDAIRAWRDDRESRGRTSSCIILQCGRDALAAIGHDPRSLVGRLRRYEGIVDYVILDESDGSGSPLDPSSMKRYLTALYASDLSMGYVVAGGLSAETIPQLLTPLIEEFPELSVDAEGTLRSPADVLDTRLMQKYIHAANKLVDQRRR
;
A
#
# COMPACT_ATOMS: atom_id res chain seq x y z
N MET A 1 -3.87 -20.94 -6.74
CA MET A 1 -3.39 -19.69 -6.11
C MET A 1 -3.17 -18.73 -7.26
N ASN A 2 -4.10 -17.78 -7.49
CA ASN A 2 -4.13 -16.96 -8.72
C ASN A 2 -3.56 -15.55 -8.49
N ARG A 3 -2.79 -15.37 -7.41
CA ARG A 3 -2.23 -14.08 -7.00
C ARG A 3 -0.78 -13.86 -7.43
N TYR A 4 -0.09 -14.95 -7.76
CA TYR A 4 1.30 -14.93 -8.20
C TYR A 4 1.32 -15.29 -9.69
N PRO A 5 1.45 -14.30 -10.59
CA PRO A 5 1.60 -14.57 -12.00
C PRO A 5 2.96 -15.22 -12.30
N ASP A 6 3.06 -15.90 -13.44
CA ASP A 6 4.34 -16.39 -13.94
C ASP A 6 5.27 -15.21 -14.25
N VAL A 7 6.55 -15.34 -13.90
CA VAL A 7 7.57 -14.29 -14.04
C VAL A 7 7.59 -13.68 -15.44
N ASP A 8 7.53 -14.53 -16.47
CA ASP A 8 7.60 -14.12 -17.88
C ASP A 8 6.36 -13.31 -18.34
N THR A 9 5.30 -13.27 -17.53
CA THR A 9 4.06 -12.56 -17.85
C THR A 9 3.93 -11.21 -17.15
N ILE A 10 4.73 -10.95 -16.11
CA ILE A 10 4.58 -9.80 -15.21
C ILE A 10 4.63 -8.47 -15.98
N ALA A 11 5.64 -8.27 -16.83
CA ALA A 11 5.76 -7.03 -17.61
C ALA A 11 4.52 -6.74 -18.47
N GLY A 12 3.85 -7.79 -18.95
CA GLY A 12 2.64 -7.67 -19.77
C GLY A 12 1.35 -7.39 -18.98
N LEU A 13 1.38 -7.49 -17.65
CA LEU A 13 0.24 -7.18 -16.77
C LEU A 13 0.13 -5.68 -16.48
N PHE A 14 1.23 -4.95 -16.57
CA PHE A 14 1.24 -3.52 -16.27
C PHE A 14 0.61 -2.70 -17.37
N SER A 15 -0.30 -1.81 -16.97
CA SER A 15 -1.04 -0.95 -17.89
C SER A 15 -0.18 0.24 -18.33
N PRO A 16 -0.15 0.61 -19.62
CA PRO A 16 0.51 1.84 -20.07
C PRO A 16 -0.32 3.11 -19.78
N ASP A 17 -1.51 2.99 -19.18
CA ASP A 17 -2.38 4.11 -18.84
C ASP A 17 -1.71 5.04 -17.81
N GLU A 18 -1.69 6.35 -18.08
CA GLU A 18 -1.10 7.37 -17.21
C GLU A 18 -1.81 7.51 -15.85
N ASN A 19 -3.07 7.05 -15.76
CA ASN A 19 -3.85 7.05 -14.53
C ASN A 19 -3.63 5.78 -13.70
N ALA A 20 -2.82 4.83 -14.19
CA ALA A 20 -2.50 3.60 -13.48
C ALA A 20 -1.15 3.70 -12.76
N LEU A 21 -1.15 3.42 -11.45
CA LEU A 21 0.06 3.21 -10.68
C LEU A 21 0.38 1.71 -10.63
N ASN A 22 1.27 1.25 -11.52
CA ASN A 22 1.71 -0.14 -11.58
C ASN A 22 2.79 -0.43 -10.53
N LEU A 23 2.47 -1.25 -9.53
CA LEU A 23 3.41 -1.64 -8.49
C LEU A 23 3.55 -3.16 -8.43
N VAL A 24 4.75 -3.62 -8.11
CA VAL A 24 4.94 -5.01 -7.67
C VAL A 24 4.58 -5.07 -6.18
N HIS A 25 3.56 -5.87 -5.83
CA HIS A 25 3.32 -6.25 -4.44
C HIS A 25 4.37 -7.28 -4.04
N PHE A 26 5.28 -6.89 -3.17
CA PHE A 26 6.52 -7.60 -2.91
C PHE A 26 6.63 -8.03 -1.45
N PHE A 27 6.94 -9.31 -1.28
CA PHE A 27 7.25 -9.94 0.00
C PHE A 27 8.54 -10.74 -0.17
N SER A 28 9.48 -10.60 0.78
CA SER A 28 10.65 -11.46 0.88
C SER A 28 10.87 -11.86 2.32
N GLY A 29 10.92 -13.18 2.57
CA GLY A 29 11.26 -13.74 3.87
C GLY A 29 12.77 -13.91 4.08
N ARG A 30 13.61 -13.45 3.14
CA ARG A 30 15.07 -13.60 3.19
C ARG A 30 15.72 -12.32 3.71
N PRO A 31 16.30 -12.32 4.92
CA PRO A 31 16.99 -11.16 5.43
C PRO A 31 18.21 -10.82 4.57
N GLY A 32 18.43 -9.53 4.32
CA GLY A 32 19.66 -9.03 3.69
C GLY A 32 19.74 -9.15 2.17
N THR A 33 18.67 -9.55 1.47
CA THR A 33 18.63 -9.63 -0.01
C THR A 33 17.63 -8.66 -0.64
N LEU A 34 17.09 -7.71 0.13
CA LEU A 34 15.99 -6.86 -0.31
C LEU A 34 16.36 -6.04 -1.56
N PHE A 35 17.57 -5.48 -1.58
CA PHE A 35 18.04 -4.68 -2.71
C PHE A 35 18.12 -5.53 -3.99
N GLU A 36 18.79 -6.67 -3.94
CA GLU A 36 18.94 -7.58 -5.09
C GLU A 36 17.59 -8.09 -5.58
N ASP A 37 16.69 -8.43 -4.66
CA ASP A 37 15.37 -8.94 -5.02
C ASP A 37 14.49 -7.85 -5.65
N MET A 38 14.58 -6.61 -5.16
CA MET A 38 13.88 -5.45 -5.75
C MET A 38 14.46 -5.10 -7.13
N LEU A 39 15.78 -5.21 -7.33
CA LEU A 39 16.38 -5.01 -8.65
C LEU A 39 15.86 -6.04 -9.66
N LEU A 40 15.87 -7.31 -9.28
CA LEU A 40 15.38 -8.39 -10.14
C LEU A 40 13.89 -8.20 -10.47
N ALA A 41 13.07 -7.85 -9.48
CA ALA A 41 11.66 -7.61 -9.70
C ALA A 41 11.38 -6.36 -10.58
N ASP A 42 12.19 -5.30 -10.46
CA ASP A 42 12.10 -4.12 -11.34
C ASP A 42 12.45 -4.45 -12.79
N GLU A 43 13.46 -5.30 -13.00
CA GLU A 43 13.84 -5.80 -14.33
C GLU A 43 12.72 -6.64 -14.95
N ILE A 44 12.21 -7.61 -14.19
CA ILE A 44 11.06 -8.45 -14.59
C ILE A 44 9.83 -7.58 -14.89
N GLY A 45 9.62 -6.52 -14.11
CA GLY A 45 8.50 -5.60 -14.30
C GLY A 45 8.56 -4.75 -15.57
N GLY A 46 9.73 -4.65 -16.22
CA GLY A 46 9.87 -3.93 -17.48
C GLY A 46 9.58 -2.42 -17.38
N ALA A 47 9.27 -1.78 -18.51
CA ALA A 47 9.19 -0.32 -18.63
C ALA A 47 8.03 0.32 -17.86
N HIS A 48 6.93 -0.42 -17.65
CA HIS A 48 5.71 0.09 -17.02
C HIS A 48 5.65 -0.18 -15.52
N CYS A 49 6.63 -0.86 -14.93
CA CYS A 49 6.75 -0.95 -13.47
C CYS A 49 7.06 0.45 -12.90
N HIS A 50 6.27 0.96 -11.96
CA HIS A 50 6.46 2.27 -11.33
C HIS A 50 7.09 2.18 -9.93
N GLY A 51 7.17 0.98 -9.35
CA GLY A 51 7.83 0.72 -8.08
C GLY A 51 7.20 -0.44 -7.31
N PHE A 52 7.15 -0.32 -5.98
CA PHE A 52 6.86 -1.44 -5.08
C PHE A 52 5.85 -1.09 -3.99
N GLN A 53 4.98 -2.06 -3.68
CA GLN A 53 4.31 -2.15 -2.39
C GLN A 53 5.04 -3.22 -1.56
N LEU A 54 5.75 -2.79 -0.53
CA LEU A 54 6.55 -3.66 0.34
C LEU A 54 5.69 -4.17 1.50
N ASN A 55 5.30 -5.43 1.44
CA ASN A 55 4.69 -6.15 2.56
C ASN A 55 5.77 -6.89 3.34
N ILE A 56 6.63 -6.13 4.02
CA ILE A 56 7.71 -6.66 4.85
C ILE A 56 7.70 -5.83 6.14
N ALA A 57 7.80 -6.48 7.30
CA ALA A 57 7.85 -5.76 8.56
C ALA A 57 9.19 -5.03 8.70
N TRP A 58 9.15 -3.69 8.65
CA TRP A 58 10.31 -2.81 8.86
C TRP A 58 11.53 -3.16 7.97
N PRO A 59 11.38 -3.14 6.63
CA PRO A 59 12.46 -3.44 5.70
C PRO A 59 13.63 -2.47 5.88
N ASP A 60 14.82 -2.88 5.45
CA ASP A 60 16.00 -2.02 5.53
C ASP A 60 15.83 -0.76 4.65
N PRO A 61 15.77 0.46 5.23
CA PRO A 61 15.62 1.69 4.44
C PRO A 61 16.80 1.94 3.49
N ASP A 62 18.00 1.46 3.83
CA ASP A 62 19.18 1.68 2.99
C ASP A 62 19.11 0.85 1.70
N ALA A 63 18.53 -0.34 1.75
CA ALA A 63 18.27 -1.16 0.57
C ALA A 63 17.24 -0.51 -0.38
N ILE A 64 16.19 0.10 0.18
CA ILE A 64 15.18 0.82 -0.61
C ILE A 64 15.80 2.07 -1.26
N ARG A 65 16.62 2.81 -0.51
CA ARG A 65 17.35 3.98 -1.04
C ARG A 65 18.30 3.58 -2.17
N ALA A 66 19.11 2.54 -1.96
CA ALA A 66 20.03 2.04 -2.97
C ALA A 66 19.29 1.63 -4.25
N TRP A 67 18.11 1.01 -4.14
CA TRP A 67 17.27 0.71 -5.29
C TRP A 67 16.79 1.98 -6.01
N ARG A 68 16.34 3.02 -5.30
CA ARG A 68 15.92 4.29 -5.93
C ARG A 68 17.07 4.95 -6.68
N ASP A 69 18.25 5.00 -6.06
CA ASP A 69 19.45 5.60 -6.63
C ASP A 69 19.89 4.85 -7.90
N ASP A 70 19.91 3.51 -7.87
CA ASP A 70 20.18 2.68 -9.05
C ASP A 70 19.17 2.96 -10.17
N ARG A 71 17.89 3.00 -9.82
CA ARG A 71 16.80 3.19 -10.77
C ARG A 71 16.86 4.57 -11.46
N GLU A 72 17.16 5.62 -10.69
CA GLU A 72 17.40 6.97 -11.20
C GLU A 72 18.65 7.01 -12.10
N SER A 73 19.74 6.32 -11.72
CA SER A 73 20.97 6.23 -12.54
C SER A 73 20.74 5.57 -13.90
N ARG A 74 19.75 4.66 -13.99
CA ARG A 74 19.27 4.04 -15.24
C ARG A 74 18.29 4.93 -16.03
N GLY A 75 18.05 6.16 -15.58
CA GLY A 75 17.17 7.12 -16.26
C GLY A 75 15.67 6.85 -16.10
N ARG A 76 15.27 6.02 -15.13
CA ARG A 76 13.86 5.75 -14.85
C ARG A 76 13.34 6.75 -13.81
N THR A 77 12.29 7.49 -14.17
CA THR A 77 11.81 8.64 -13.38
C THR A 77 10.72 8.29 -12.35
N SER A 78 9.97 7.21 -12.55
CA SER A 78 9.00 6.72 -11.56
C SER A 78 9.71 5.88 -10.51
N SER A 79 9.49 6.08 -9.21
CA SER A 79 10.11 5.26 -8.14
C SER A 79 9.25 5.20 -6.88
N CYS A 80 7.96 4.90 -7.07
CA CYS A 80 6.97 4.90 -5.99
C CYS A 80 7.19 3.73 -5.03
N ILE A 81 7.30 4.03 -3.74
CA ILE A 81 7.39 3.03 -2.67
C ILE A 81 6.20 3.19 -1.72
N ILE A 82 5.45 2.11 -1.56
CA ILE A 82 4.42 1.97 -0.54
C ILE A 82 4.93 0.99 0.52
N LEU A 83 4.99 1.43 1.78
CA LEU A 83 5.31 0.57 2.92
C LEU A 83 4.02 0.07 3.57
N GLN A 84 3.80 -1.23 3.56
CA GLN A 84 2.67 -1.83 4.28
C GLN A 84 3.07 -2.14 5.73
N CYS A 85 2.47 -1.42 6.66
CA CYS A 85 2.52 -1.70 8.09
C CYS A 85 1.42 -2.72 8.43
N GLY A 86 1.71 -3.98 8.13
CA GLY A 86 0.87 -5.13 8.47
C GLY A 86 0.90 -5.49 9.96
N ARG A 87 0.25 -6.61 10.31
CA ARG A 87 0.20 -7.15 11.68
C ARG A 87 1.57 -7.23 12.36
N ASP A 88 2.56 -7.82 11.69
CA ASP A 88 3.90 -8.02 12.27
C ASP A 88 4.63 -6.71 12.52
N ALA A 89 4.47 -5.73 11.62
CA ALA A 89 5.04 -4.40 11.79
C ALA A 89 4.43 -3.69 13.00
N LEU A 90 3.09 -3.70 13.12
CA LEU A 90 2.36 -3.09 14.22
C LEU A 90 2.60 -3.79 15.56
N ALA A 91 2.72 -5.12 15.57
CA ALA A 91 3.06 -5.88 16.76
C ALA A 91 4.48 -5.56 17.26
N ALA A 92 5.46 -5.40 16.36
CA ALA A 92 6.84 -5.09 16.72
C ALA A 92 7.01 -3.70 17.37
N ILE A 93 6.05 -2.80 17.20
CA ILE A 93 6.01 -1.49 17.90
C ILE A 93 5.03 -1.49 19.08
N GLY A 94 4.51 -2.65 19.48
CA GLY A 94 3.57 -2.79 20.60
C GLY A 94 2.21 -2.11 20.37
N HIS A 95 1.80 -1.94 19.11
CA HIS A 95 0.57 -1.23 18.74
C HIS A 95 0.48 0.21 19.30
N ASP A 96 1.63 0.88 19.43
CA ASP A 96 1.71 2.27 19.91
C ASP A 96 1.83 3.27 18.74
N PRO A 97 0.86 4.19 18.55
CA PRO A 97 0.91 5.18 17.48
C PRO A 97 2.13 6.09 17.50
N ARG A 98 2.69 6.40 18.68
CA ARG A 98 3.90 7.25 18.75
C ARG A 98 5.13 6.50 18.27
N SER A 99 5.23 5.21 18.62
CA SER A 99 6.27 4.31 18.15
C SER A 99 6.20 4.10 16.64
N LEU A 100 4.99 4.04 16.06
CA LEU A 100 4.79 4.03 14.61
C LEU A 100 5.44 5.26 13.94
N VAL A 101 5.09 6.47 14.38
CA VAL A 101 5.66 7.72 13.87
C VAL A 101 7.19 7.73 14.02
N GLY A 102 7.70 7.37 15.20
CA GLY A 102 9.13 7.30 15.47
C GLY A 102 9.87 6.34 14.54
N ARG A 103 9.23 5.23 14.17
CA ARG A 103 9.79 4.25 13.24
C ARG A 103 9.74 4.74 11.79
N LEU A 104 8.64 5.35 11.37
CA LEU A 104 8.44 5.87 10.02
C LEU A 104 9.38 7.02 9.64
N ARG A 105 9.86 7.80 10.62
CA ARG A 105 10.91 8.81 10.38
C ARG A 105 12.15 8.28 9.66
N ARG A 106 12.49 6.99 9.83
CA ARG A 106 13.63 6.37 9.13
C ARG A 106 13.40 6.19 7.63
N TYR A 107 12.15 6.30 7.19
CA TYR A 107 11.74 6.12 5.80
C TYR A 107 11.36 7.46 5.13
N GLU A 108 11.48 8.58 5.84
CA GLU A 108 11.17 9.89 5.30
C GLU A 108 12.05 10.23 4.09
N GLY A 109 11.40 10.70 3.02
CA GLY A 109 12.04 10.92 1.71
C GLY A 109 12.43 9.63 0.95
N ILE A 110 12.13 8.44 1.50
CA ILE A 110 12.35 7.15 0.85
C ILE A 110 11.03 6.50 0.46
N VAL A 111 10.04 6.52 1.35
CA VAL A 111 8.70 5.95 1.19
C VAL A 111 7.71 7.07 0.87
N ASP A 112 6.88 6.85 -0.13
CA ASP A 112 5.87 7.82 -0.58
C ASP A 112 4.53 7.62 0.14
N TYR A 113 4.15 6.37 0.42
CA TYR A 113 2.90 6.03 1.10
C TYR A 113 3.07 4.96 2.17
N VAL A 114 2.24 5.01 3.21
CA VAL A 114 2.14 3.99 4.24
C VAL A 114 0.74 3.40 4.26
N ILE A 115 0.63 2.08 4.10
CA ILE A 115 -0.62 1.34 4.31
C ILE A 115 -0.66 0.84 5.74
N LEU A 116 -1.75 1.14 6.46
CA LEU A 116 -2.10 0.49 7.73
C LEU A 116 -3.05 -0.67 7.43
N ASP A 117 -2.59 -1.91 7.66
CA ASP A 117 -3.39 -3.12 7.43
C ASP A 117 -3.29 -4.08 8.64
N GLU A 118 -4.25 -4.02 9.56
CA GLU A 118 -4.31 -4.98 10.67
C GLU A 118 -4.69 -6.40 10.22
N SER A 119 -5.28 -6.52 9.03
CA SER A 119 -5.78 -7.79 8.51
C SER A 119 -4.68 -8.66 7.89
N ASP A 120 -3.57 -8.06 7.44
CA ASP A 120 -2.49 -8.72 6.69
C ASP A 120 -3.05 -9.55 5.50
N GLY A 121 -3.94 -8.93 4.72
CA GLY A 121 -4.60 -9.59 3.58
C GLY A 121 -5.64 -10.67 3.93
N SER A 122 -5.88 -10.98 5.22
CA SER A 122 -6.91 -11.97 5.63
C SER A 122 -8.35 -11.51 5.39
N GLY A 123 -8.55 -10.23 5.06
CA GLY A 123 -9.88 -9.63 4.89
C GLY A 123 -10.63 -9.41 6.21
N SER A 124 -9.93 -9.52 7.35
CA SER A 124 -10.49 -9.12 8.66
C SER A 124 -10.97 -7.68 8.60
N PRO A 125 -12.15 -7.36 9.18
CA PRO A 125 -12.68 -6.00 9.13
C PRO A 125 -11.70 -4.99 9.75
N LEU A 126 -11.51 -3.86 9.06
CA LEU A 126 -10.85 -2.68 9.62
C LEU A 126 -11.55 -2.23 10.90
N ASP A 127 -10.79 -1.93 11.95
CA ASP A 127 -11.28 -1.27 13.16
C ASP A 127 -11.10 0.26 13.03
N PRO A 128 -12.18 1.04 12.85
CA PRO A 128 -12.07 2.50 12.68
C PRO A 128 -11.48 3.19 13.90
N SER A 129 -11.71 2.65 15.11
CA SER A 129 -11.19 3.24 16.34
C SER A 129 -9.68 3.07 16.45
N SER A 130 -9.18 1.88 16.09
CA SER A 130 -7.74 1.62 16.01
C SER A 130 -7.09 2.50 14.93
N MET A 131 -7.65 2.50 13.72
CA MET A 131 -7.13 3.32 12.61
C MET A 131 -7.08 4.80 12.94
N LYS A 132 -8.15 5.34 13.55
CA LYS A 132 -8.18 6.72 13.99
C LYS A 132 -7.01 7.06 14.90
N ARG A 133 -6.67 6.20 15.87
CA ARG A 133 -5.55 6.44 16.79
C ARG A 133 -4.20 6.55 16.06
N TYR A 134 -3.95 5.71 15.07
CA TYR A 134 -2.74 5.79 14.26
C TYR A 134 -2.74 7.03 13.37
N LEU A 135 -3.83 7.28 12.65
CA LEU A 135 -3.97 8.42 11.75
C LEU A 135 -3.82 9.75 12.50
N THR A 136 -4.44 9.90 13.68
CA THR A 136 -4.25 11.11 14.52
C THR A 136 -2.77 11.35 14.82
N ALA A 137 -1.99 10.32 15.14
CA ALA A 137 -0.56 10.47 15.42
C ALA A 137 0.25 10.80 14.15
N LEU A 138 -0.09 10.20 13.02
CA LEU A 138 0.56 10.40 11.73
C LEU A 138 0.30 11.81 11.17
N TYR A 139 -0.96 12.26 11.16
CA TYR A 139 -1.33 13.60 10.71
C TYR A 139 -0.89 14.72 11.66
N ALA A 140 -0.66 14.41 12.95
CA ALA A 140 -0.05 15.34 13.88
C ALA A 140 1.50 15.38 13.77
N SER A 141 2.09 14.51 12.96
CA SER A 141 3.53 14.50 12.70
C SER A 141 3.90 15.37 11.50
N ASP A 142 5.19 15.60 11.32
CA ASP A 142 5.79 16.35 10.22
C ASP A 142 6.20 15.47 9.02
N LEU A 143 5.84 14.19 9.03
CA LEU A 143 6.23 13.24 7.99
C LEU A 143 5.56 13.56 6.65
N SER A 144 6.37 13.73 5.61
CA SER A 144 5.91 13.95 4.24
C SER A 144 5.59 12.61 3.53
N MET A 145 4.52 11.94 3.94
CA MET A 145 4.03 10.69 3.35
C MET A 145 2.52 10.71 3.17
N GLY A 146 2.01 9.97 2.17
CA GLY A 146 0.59 9.67 2.07
C GLY A 146 0.19 8.52 3.00
N TYR A 147 -1.03 8.58 3.53
CA TYR A 147 -1.54 7.54 4.42
C TYR A 147 -2.71 6.81 3.78
N VAL A 148 -2.68 5.48 3.91
CA VAL A 148 -3.65 4.56 3.31
C VAL A 148 -4.16 3.63 4.40
N VAL A 149 -5.45 3.32 4.42
CA VAL A 149 -6.02 2.26 5.25
C VAL A 149 -6.53 1.10 4.41
N ALA A 150 -6.33 -0.12 4.91
CA ALA A 150 -6.80 -1.36 4.29
C ALA A 150 -7.48 -2.27 5.32
N GLY A 151 -8.11 -3.34 4.83
CA GLY A 151 -8.73 -4.38 5.67
C GLY A 151 -10.24 -4.50 5.47
N GLY A 152 -10.66 -5.56 4.76
CA GLY A 152 -12.08 -5.91 4.62
C GLY A 152 -12.96 -4.85 3.93
N LEU A 153 -12.37 -3.94 3.14
CA LEU A 153 -13.10 -2.84 2.51
C LEU A 153 -13.86 -3.31 1.26
N SER A 154 -15.15 -3.04 1.18
CA SER A 154 -16.01 -3.30 0.02
C SER A 154 -16.93 -2.10 -0.24
N ALA A 155 -17.71 -2.14 -1.32
CA ALA A 155 -18.69 -1.09 -1.61
C ALA A 155 -19.72 -0.90 -0.46
N GLU A 156 -20.00 -1.98 0.27
CA GLU A 156 -20.96 -2.01 1.37
C GLU A 156 -20.36 -1.49 2.69
N THR A 157 -19.07 -1.74 2.94
CA THR A 157 -18.41 -1.39 4.21
C THR A 157 -17.79 0.01 4.20
N ILE A 158 -17.41 0.54 3.02
CA ILE A 158 -16.85 1.89 2.87
C ILE A 158 -17.67 2.95 3.64
N PRO A 159 -19.01 3.08 3.46
CA PRO A 159 -19.74 4.17 4.08
C PRO A 159 -19.75 4.13 5.60
N GLN A 160 -19.73 2.94 6.23
CA GLN A 160 -19.76 2.86 7.69
C GLN A 160 -18.36 2.95 8.30
N LEU A 161 -17.36 2.32 7.67
CA LEU A 161 -16.01 2.23 8.22
C LEU A 161 -15.16 3.48 7.92
N LEU A 162 -15.35 4.09 6.76
CA LEU A 162 -14.42 5.11 6.27
C LEU A 162 -14.95 6.54 6.33
N THR A 163 -16.27 6.76 6.28
CA THR A 163 -16.84 8.11 6.42
C THR A 163 -16.28 8.88 7.63
N PRO A 164 -16.28 8.34 8.87
CA PRO A 164 -15.75 9.09 10.01
C PRO A 164 -14.24 9.34 9.92
N LEU A 165 -13.48 8.45 9.26
CA LEU A 165 -12.04 8.63 9.08
C LEU A 165 -11.74 9.70 8.03
N ILE A 166 -12.50 9.71 6.95
CA ILE A 166 -12.28 10.63 5.82
C ILE A 166 -12.75 12.04 6.12
N GLU A 167 -13.81 12.21 6.91
CA GLU A 167 -14.23 13.52 7.41
C GLU A 167 -13.15 14.19 8.28
N GLU A 168 -12.39 13.40 9.05
CA GLU A 168 -11.30 13.89 9.89
C GLU A 168 -9.95 13.98 9.15
N PHE A 169 -9.72 13.07 8.21
CA PHE A 169 -8.49 12.94 7.43
C PHE A 169 -8.80 12.99 5.92
N PRO A 170 -9.03 14.18 5.35
CA PRO A 170 -9.54 14.33 3.98
C PRO A 170 -8.56 13.88 2.89
N GLU A 171 -7.28 13.74 3.21
CA GLU A 171 -6.24 13.24 2.29
C GLU A 171 -6.08 11.72 2.36
N LEU A 172 -6.86 11.03 3.20
CA LEU A 172 -6.76 9.59 3.39
C LEU A 172 -7.11 8.82 2.11
N SER A 173 -6.20 7.91 1.74
CA SER A 173 -6.37 6.92 0.68
C SER A 173 -6.84 5.57 1.23
N VAL A 174 -7.32 4.69 0.36
CA VAL A 174 -7.94 3.41 0.72
C VAL A 174 -7.41 2.30 -0.18
N ASP A 175 -7.25 1.10 0.37
CA ASP A 175 -6.82 -0.10 -0.35
C ASP A 175 -7.74 -1.30 -0.08
N ALA A 176 -8.00 -2.12 -1.10
CA ALA A 176 -8.89 -3.27 -1.01
C ALA A 176 -8.51 -4.37 -2.00
N GLU A 177 -8.44 -5.61 -1.50
CA GLU A 177 -8.22 -6.79 -2.34
C GLU A 177 -9.25 -7.90 -2.05
N GLY A 178 -9.25 -8.45 -0.83
CA GLY A 178 -9.89 -9.74 -0.55
C GLY A 178 -11.40 -9.79 -0.83
N THR A 179 -12.13 -8.73 -0.50
CA THR A 179 -13.59 -8.59 -0.71
C THR A 179 -13.97 -8.35 -2.18
N LEU A 180 -13.00 -8.06 -3.04
CA LEU A 180 -13.20 -7.79 -4.47
C LEU A 180 -12.94 -9.03 -5.33
N ARG A 181 -12.67 -10.17 -4.70
CA ARG A 181 -12.35 -11.43 -5.37
C ARG A 181 -13.51 -12.41 -5.27
N SER A 182 -13.66 -13.22 -6.31
CA SER A 182 -14.59 -14.35 -6.32
C SER A 182 -14.13 -15.48 -5.38
N PRO A 183 -14.99 -16.46 -5.06
CA PRO A 183 -14.58 -17.64 -4.30
C PRO A 183 -13.45 -18.45 -4.95
N ALA A 184 -13.24 -18.29 -6.26
CA ALA A 184 -12.13 -18.91 -6.99
C ALA A 184 -10.82 -18.09 -6.94
N ASP A 185 -10.77 -17.05 -6.10
CA ASP A 185 -9.64 -16.15 -5.95
C ASP A 185 -9.27 -15.47 -7.29
N VAL A 186 -10.29 -14.98 -8.00
CA VAL A 186 -10.14 -14.16 -9.23
C VAL A 186 -10.78 -12.82 -8.98
N LEU A 187 -10.16 -11.72 -9.43
CA LEU A 187 -10.73 -10.38 -9.33
C LEU A 187 -12.12 -10.34 -9.98
N ASP A 188 -13.14 -9.96 -9.21
CA ASP A 188 -14.48 -9.75 -9.72
C ASP A 188 -14.64 -8.28 -10.12
N THR A 189 -14.64 -8.03 -11.44
CA THR A 189 -14.71 -6.67 -11.99
C THR A 189 -16.00 -5.95 -11.60
N ARG A 190 -17.10 -6.67 -11.31
CA ARG A 190 -18.36 -6.05 -10.84
C ARG A 190 -18.22 -5.57 -9.40
N LEU A 191 -17.56 -6.34 -8.53
CA LEU A 191 -17.28 -5.92 -7.16
C LEU A 191 -16.29 -4.74 -7.14
N MET A 192 -15.24 -4.81 -7.94
CA MET A 192 -14.28 -3.71 -8.13
C MET A 192 -14.96 -2.42 -8.59
N GLN A 193 -15.82 -2.47 -9.61
CA GLN A 193 -16.56 -1.29 -10.09
C GLN A 193 -17.44 -0.68 -9.01
N LYS A 194 -18.16 -1.51 -8.24
CA LYS A 194 -18.97 -1.04 -7.12
C LYS A 194 -18.12 -0.36 -6.04
N TYR A 195 -16.97 -0.95 -5.73
CA TYR A 195 -16.02 -0.41 -4.75
C TYR A 195 -15.49 0.95 -5.19
N ILE A 196 -14.99 1.07 -6.43
CA ILE A 196 -14.49 2.34 -6.98
C ILE A 196 -15.59 3.41 -6.97
N HIS A 197 -16.83 3.05 -7.34
CA HIS A 197 -17.96 3.98 -7.30
C HIS A 197 -18.29 4.46 -5.87
N ALA A 198 -18.26 3.56 -4.89
CA ALA A 198 -18.48 3.91 -3.49
C ALA A 198 -17.35 4.80 -2.94
N ALA A 199 -16.10 4.48 -3.25
CA ALA A 199 -14.94 5.28 -2.85
C ALA A 199 -14.97 6.67 -3.49
N ASN A 200 -15.25 6.77 -4.79
CA ASN A 200 -15.34 8.06 -5.49
C ASN A 200 -16.44 8.96 -4.93
N LYS A 201 -17.61 8.42 -4.59
CA LYS A 201 -18.66 9.20 -3.92
C LYS A 201 -18.18 9.82 -2.61
N LEU A 202 -17.39 9.07 -1.85
CA LEU A 202 -16.84 9.54 -0.58
C LEU A 202 -15.76 10.61 -0.79
N VAL A 203 -14.97 10.51 -1.87
CA VAL A 203 -13.99 11.54 -2.26
C VAL A 203 -14.67 12.80 -2.81
N ASP A 204 -15.71 12.66 -3.63
CA ASP A 204 -16.45 13.79 -4.21
C ASP A 204 -17.20 14.61 -3.15
N GLN A 205 -17.65 13.97 -2.07
CA GLN A 205 -18.21 14.65 -0.91
C GLN A 205 -17.20 15.57 -0.22
N ARG A 206 -15.88 15.31 -0.32
CA ARG A 206 -14.81 16.16 0.23
C ARG A 206 -14.64 17.49 -0.51
N ARG A 207 -15.04 17.53 -1.78
CA ARG A 207 -14.82 18.68 -2.69
C ARG A 207 -15.97 19.69 -2.68
N ARG A 208 -17.00 19.48 -1.84
CA ARG A 208 -18.17 20.35 -1.69
C ARG A 208 -18.12 21.07 -0.35
#